data_AF-A0A522FCZ7-F1
#
_entry.id   AF-A0A522FCZ7-F1
#
_cell.length_a   1.000
_cell.length_b   1.000
_cell.length_c   1.000
_cell.angle_alpha   90.00
_cell.angle_beta   90.00
_cell.angle_gamma   90.00
#
_symmetry.space_group_name_H-M   'P 1'
#
loop_
_entity.id
_entity.type
_entity.pdbx_description
1 polymer ?
#
loop_
_entity_poly.entity_id
_entity_poly.type
_entity_poly.pdbx_seq_one_letter_code
_entity_poly.pdbx_strand_id
1 'polypeptide(L)'
;MFIPQSYSLAIILCIVTMLCWGSWGNTQKLAGKSWRFELFYWDYVSGILLFSLLLGFTLGSNGGNGRGFVEDIKQADSGNILNAMLGGII
;
A
#
# COMPACT_ATOMS: atom_id res chain seq x y z
N MET A 1 -0.26 4.63 11.96
CA MET A 1 0.76 5.34 11.14
C MET A 1 2.20 4.90 11.48
N PHE A 2 3.08 4.69 10.49
CA PHE A 2 4.51 4.39 10.72
C PHE A 2 5.38 5.66 10.62
N ILE A 3 6.18 5.94 11.65
CA ILE A 3 7.12 7.08 11.68
C ILE A 3 8.55 6.51 11.71
N PRO A 4 9.38 6.73 10.68
CA PRO A 4 10.78 6.31 10.69
C PRO A 4 11.52 6.93 11.88
N GLN A 5 12.17 6.11 12.71
CA GLN A 5 12.88 6.56 13.91
C GLN A 5 14.31 7.05 13.64
N SER A 6 14.79 6.93 12.39
CA SER A 6 16.12 7.39 12.00
C SER A 6 16.16 7.82 10.54
N TYR A 7 17.08 8.72 10.23
CA TYR A 7 17.34 9.19 8.87
C TYR A 7 17.72 8.05 7.93
N SER A 8 18.59 7.14 8.38
CA SER A 8 19.02 5.98 7.58
C SER A 8 17.85 5.06 7.24
N LEU A 9 16.94 4.80 8.19
CA LEU A 9 15.74 4.00 7.93
C LEU A 9 14.82 4.68 6.92
N ALA A 10 14.64 6.00 7.01
CA ALA A 10 13.84 6.75 6.05
C ALA A 10 14.40 6.65 4.62
N ILE A 11 15.73 6.75 4.44
CA ILE A 11 16.37 6.57 3.14
C ILE A 11 16.16 5.15 2.61
N ILE A 12 16.36 4.12 3.45
CA ILE A 12 16.17 2.73 3.03
C ILE A 12 14.74 2.51 2.54
N LEU A 13 13.74 2.97 3.30
CA LEU A 13 12.33 2.85 2.90
C LEU A 13 12.02 3.64 1.62
N CYS A 14 12.65 4.79 1.42
CA CYS A 14 12.55 5.57 0.18
C CYS A 14 13.07 4.77 -1.02
N ILE A 15 14.27 4.18 -0.91
CA ILE A 15 14.87 3.35 -1.96
C ILE A 15 13.98 2.13 -2.26
N VAL A 16 13.49 1.44 -1.22
CA VAL A 16 12.57 0.31 -1.39
C VAL A 16 11.31 0.74 -2.15
N THR A 17 10.73 1.90 -1.80
CA THR A 17 9.55 2.44 -2.49
C THR A 17 9.83 2.75 -3.96
N MET A 18 10.99 3.34 -4.27
CA MET A 18 11.40 3.63 -5.65
C MET A 18 11.60 2.36 -6.48
N LEU A 19 12.12 1.28 -5.89
CA LEU A 19 12.20 -0.02 -6.56
C LEU A 19 10.80 -0.60 -6.87
N CYS A 20 9.83 -0.35 -5.99
CA CYS A 20 8.46 -0.81 -6.16
C CYS A 20 7.62 -0.01 -7.18
N TRP A 21 8.02 1.21 -7.58
CA TRP A 21 7.26 2.04 -8.54
C TRP A 21 7.02 1.35 -9.89
N GLY A 22 8.00 0.61 -10.38
CA GLY A 22 7.89 -0.13 -11.65
C GLY A 22 7.23 -1.51 -11.51
N SER A 23 6.81 -1.91 -10.30
CA SER A 23 6.37 -3.28 -10.01
C SER A 23 5.29 -3.76 -10.97
N TRP A 24 4.24 -2.96 -11.19
CA TRP A 24 3.15 -3.29 -12.09
C TRP A 24 3.62 -3.51 -13.53
N GLY A 25 4.29 -2.51 -14.13
CA GLY A 25 4.68 -2.57 -15.53
C GLY A 25 5.72 -3.66 -15.82
N ASN A 26 6.65 -3.90 -14.89
CA ASN A 26 7.67 -4.94 -15.05
C ASN A 26 7.07 -6.34 -14.89
N THR A 27 6.19 -6.54 -13.92
CA THR A 27 5.52 -7.84 -13.71
C THR A 27 4.52 -8.14 -14.82
N GLN A 28 3.82 -7.13 -15.35
CA GLN A 28 2.96 -7.31 -16.53
C GLN A 28 3.79 -7.78 -17.72
N LYS A 29 4.92 -7.14 -18.05
CA LYS A 29 5.75 -7.53 -19.20
C LYS A 29 6.28 -8.96 -19.07
N LEU A 30 6.53 -9.40 -17.84
CA LEU A 30 6.96 -10.76 -17.54
C LEU A 30 5.82 -11.77 -17.67
N ALA A 31 4.66 -11.50 -17.06
CA ALA A 31 3.52 -12.41 -16.99
C ALA A 31 2.65 -12.39 -18.26
N GLY A 32 2.61 -11.28 -18.99
CA GLY A 32 1.72 -11.06 -20.13
C GLY A 32 1.96 -11.98 -21.33
N LYS A 33 3.06 -12.73 -21.33
CA LYS A 33 3.33 -13.78 -22.33
C LYS A 33 2.50 -15.04 -22.10
N SER A 34 2.11 -15.31 -20.85
CA SER A 34 1.43 -16.54 -20.43
C SER A 34 0.13 -16.31 -19.66
N TRP A 35 -0.12 -15.08 -19.21
CA TRP A 35 -1.26 -14.70 -18.40
C TRP A 35 -2.04 -13.57 -19.06
N ARG A 36 -3.36 -13.71 -19.08
CA ARG A 36 -4.25 -12.71 -19.64
C ARG A 36 -4.20 -11.43 -18.81
N PHE A 37 -4.29 -10.29 -19.49
CA PHE A 37 -4.21 -8.98 -18.87
C PHE A 37 -5.28 -8.75 -17.80
N GLU A 38 -6.51 -9.20 -18.07
CA GLU A 38 -7.63 -9.03 -17.13
C GLU A 38 -7.39 -9.82 -15.84
N LEU A 39 -6.90 -11.06 -15.95
CA LEU A 39 -6.56 -11.90 -14.80
C LEU A 39 -5.37 -11.34 -14.03
N PHE A 40 -4.34 -10.86 -14.73
CA PHE A 40 -3.19 -10.19 -14.12
C PHE A 40 -3.63 -9.00 -13.25
N TYR A 41 -4.58 -8.19 -13.72
CA TYR A 41 -5.09 -7.05 -12.95
C TYR A 41 -5.83 -7.48 -11.69
N TRP A 42 -6.65 -8.52 -11.76
CA TRP A 42 -7.32 -9.08 -10.59
C TRP A 42 -6.32 -9.55 -9.54
N ASP A 43 -5.28 -10.27 -9.97
CA ASP A 43 -4.22 -10.75 -9.09
C ASP A 43 -3.44 -9.59 -8.48
N TYR A 44 -3.08 -8.60 -9.31
CA TYR A 44 -2.31 -7.43 -8.88
C TYR A 44 -3.08 -6.59 -7.86
N VAL A 45 -4.34 -6.26 -8.13
CA VAL A 45 -5.17 -5.45 -7.23
C VAL A 45 -5.39 -6.18 -5.91
N SER A 46 -5.68 -7.49 -5.95
CA SER A 46 -5.83 -8.31 -4.74
C SER A 46 -4.53 -8.36 -3.93
N GLY A 47 -3.39 -8.49 -4.61
CA GLY A 47 -2.07 -8.46 -3.99
C GLY A 47 -1.76 -7.12 -3.31
N ILE A 48 -2.03 -5.99 -3.98
CA ILE A 48 -1.86 -4.64 -3.40
C ILE A 48 -2.79 -4.43 -2.21
N LEU A 49 -4.04 -4.89 -2.29
CA LEU A 49 -4.97 -4.81 -1.17
C LEU A 49 -4.46 -5.60 0.04
N LEU A 50 -4.07 -6.86 -0.15
CA LEU A 50 -3.53 -7.69 0.93
C LEU A 50 -2.24 -7.10 1.51
N PHE A 51 -1.33 -6.62 0.64
CA PHE A 51 -0.07 -6.02 1.07
C PHE A 51 -0.29 -4.71 1.86
N SER A 52 -1.23 -3.87 1.44
CA SER A 52 -1.57 -2.64 2.17
C SER A 52 -2.18 -2.93 3.55
N LEU A 53 -3.04 -3.94 3.66
CA LEU A 53 -3.57 -4.41 4.96
C LEU A 53 -2.45 -4.97 5.84
N LEU A 54 -1.59 -5.83 5.28
CA LEU A 54 -0.43 -6.37 6.00
C LEU A 54 0.45 -5.24 6.54
N LEU A 55 0.80 -4.24 5.72
CA LEU A 55 1.59 -3.09 6.16
C LEU A 55 0.85 -2.26 7.21
N GLY A 56 -0.45 -2.02 7.04
CA GLY A 56 -1.27 -1.26 8.00
C GLY A 56 -1.29 -1.92 9.38
N PHE A 57 -1.56 -3.21 9.45
CA PHE A 57 -1.61 -3.97 10.71
C PHE A 57 -0.24 -4.33 11.29
N THR A 58 0.84 -4.27 10.49
CA THR A 58 2.21 -4.50 10.97
C THR A 58 2.94 -3.18 11.21
N LEU A 59 3.75 -2.71 10.26
CA LEU A 59 4.54 -1.49 10.39
C LEU A 59 3.68 -0.28 10.76
N GLY A 60 2.47 -0.17 10.20
CA GLY A 60 1.53 0.92 10.47
C GLY A 60 0.90 0.91 11.87
N SER A 61 1.02 -0.20 12.62
CA SER A 61 0.44 -0.37 13.95
C SER A 61 1.46 -0.68 15.05
N ASN A 62 2.74 -0.82 14.70
CA ASN A 62 3.83 -1.06 15.64
C ASN A 62 4.69 0.20 15.80
N GLY A 63 4.54 0.91 16.91
CA GLY A 63 5.37 2.07 17.26
C GLY A 63 4.80 2.88 18.42
N GLY A 64 5.66 3.37 19.33
CA GLY A 64 5.22 4.07 20.55
C GLY A 64 4.71 5.51 20.34
N ASN A 65 5.03 6.12 19.19
CA ASN A 65 4.66 7.50 18.85
C ASN A 65 3.50 7.58 17.84
N GLY A 66 3.05 6.45 17.31
CA GLY A 66 1.98 6.36 16.32
C GLY A 66 0.71 5.76 16.92
N ARG A 67 -0.44 6.12 16.35
CA ARG A 67 -1.70 5.39 16.58
C ARG A 67 -1.73 4.14 15.71
N GLY A 68 -2.39 3.10 16.19
CA GLY A 68 -2.65 1.90 15.41
C GLY A 68 -3.57 2.18 14.24
N PHE A 69 -3.53 1.29 13.24
CA PHE A 69 -4.31 1.45 12.01
C PHE A 69 -5.82 1.50 12.28
N VAL A 70 -6.32 0.68 13.21
CA VAL A 70 -7.76 0.64 13.53
C VAL A 70 -8.22 1.92 14.20
N GLU A 71 -7.43 2.47 15.13
CA GLU A 71 -7.73 3.76 15.76
C GLU A 71 -7.72 4.89 14.73
N ASP A 72 -6.76 4.88 13.80
CA ASP A 72 -6.67 5.87 12.74
C ASP A 72 -7.88 5.83 11.79
N ILE A 73 -8.45 4.64 11.52
CA ILE A 73 -9.68 4.51 10.73
C ILE A 73 -10.91 4.97 11.53
N LYS A 74 -11.03 4.61 12.81
CA LYS A 74 -12.20 4.93 13.64
C LYS A 74 -12.42 6.42 13.85
N GLN A 75 -11.34 7.20 13.92
CA GLN A 75 -11.42 8.65 14.10
C GLN A 75 -11.58 9.42 12.78
N ALA A 76 -11.38 8.76 11.63
CA ALA A 76 -11.43 9.43 10.34
C ALA A 76 -12.88 9.81 10.01
N ASP A 77 -13.07 11.02 9.50
CA ASP A 77 -14.39 11.50 9.09
C ASP A 77 -14.95 10.62 7.96
N SER A 78 -16.20 10.19 8.11
CA SER A 78 -16.86 9.31 7.15
C SER A 78 -16.96 9.90 5.75
N GLY A 79 -17.10 11.22 5.62
CA GLY A 79 -17.09 11.92 4.34
C GLY A 79 -15.72 11.87 3.66
N ASN A 80 -14.64 12.00 4.44
CA ASN A 80 -13.28 11.86 3.92
C ASN A 80 -12.97 10.43 3.47
N ILE A 81 -13.44 9.42 4.21
CA ILE A 81 -13.31 8.01 3.79
C ILE A 81 -14.05 7.78 2.47
N LEU A 82 -15.28 8.28 2.35
CA LEU A 82 -16.08 8.15 1.13
C LEU A 82 -15.40 8.83 -0.07
N ASN A 83 -14.89 10.05 0.12
CA ASN A 83 -14.15 10.78 -0.92
C ASN A 83 -12.90 10.00 -1.37
N ALA A 84 -12.16 9.41 -0.43
CA ALA A 84 -10.99 8.59 -0.76
C ALA A 84 -11.37 7.32 -1.54
N MET A 85 -12.49 6.67 -1.20
CA MET A 85 -12.99 5.52 -1.94
C MET A 85 -13.45 5.90 -3.35
N LEU A 86 -14.22 6.98 -3.51
CA LEU A 86 -14.67 7.48 -4.81
C LEU A 86 -13.49 7.88 -5.70
N GLY A 87 -12.49 8.56 -5.13
CA GLY A 87 -11.27 8.93 -5.86
C GLY A 87 -10.40 7.74 -6.27
N GLY A 88 -10.60 6.55 -5.70
CA GLY A 88 -9.95 5.31 -6.13
C GLY A 88 -10.75 4.52 -7.18
N ILE A 89 -12.04 4.80 -7.34
CA ILE A 89 -12.93 4.17 -8.33
C ILE A 89 -12.87 4.93 -9.67
N ILE A 90 -12.77 6.26 -9.60
CA ILE A 90 -12.68 7.18 -10.75
C ILE A 90 -11.24 7.22 -11.29
#